data_AF-A0A3R6N1M9-F1
#
_entry.id   AF-A0A3R6N1M9-F1
#
_cell.length_a   1.000
_cell.length_b   1.000
_cell.length_c   1.000
_cell.angle_alpha   90.00
_cell.angle_beta   90.00
_cell.angle_gamma   90.00
#
_symmetry.space_group_name_H-M   'P 1'
#
loop_
_entity.id
_entity.type
_entity.pdbx_description
1 polymer ?
#
loop_
_entity_poly.entity_id
_entity_poly.type
_entity_poly.pdbx_seq_one_letter_code
_entity_poly.pdbx_strand_id
1 'polypeptide(L)'
;MEVYRLANIKSAKKRILVNETKAARNKAIKSRVKTAVKKVEAAVAQKDAATAKTALQAAIKEISKAGSKGVYHKNTVSRKISRLSKAVNEIA
;
A
#
# COMPACT_ATOMS: atom_id res chain seq x y z
N MET A 1 15.36 -14.22 22.99
CA MET A 1 16.49 -14.38 22.07
C MET A 1 17.08 -13.01 21.78
N GLU A 2 18.26 -12.73 22.33
CA GLU A 2 19.00 -11.51 22.05
C GLU A 2 19.36 -11.47 20.55
N VAL A 3 18.81 -10.50 19.83
CA VAL A 3 19.11 -10.31 18.41
C VAL A 3 20.51 -9.66 18.31
N TYR A 4 21.55 -10.49 18.39
CA TYR A 4 22.95 -10.12 18.10
C TYR A 4 23.18 -10.06 16.58
N ARG A 5 22.47 -9.19 15.86
CA ARG A 5 22.87 -8.83 14.48
C ARG A 5 23.91 -7.72 14.55
N LEU A 6 25.10 -8.06 15.06
CA LEU A 6 26.34 -7.28 15.06
C LEU A 6 26.24 -5.78 15.46
N ALA A 7 25.27 -5.39 16.29
CA ALA A 7 25.14 -4.04 16.82
C ALA A 7 25.69 -3.99 18.24
N ASN A 8 26.90 -3.46 18.40
CA ASN A 8 27.57 -3.42 19.71
C ASN A 8 27.10 -2.24 20.58
N ILE A 9 26.58 -1.19 19.97
CA ILE A 9 26.07 0.01 20.66
C ILE A 9 24.59 -0.18 21.05
N LYS A 10 24.23 0.18 22.29
CA LYS A 10 22.85 0.07 22.84
C LYS A 10 21.79 0.74 21.93
N SER A 11 22.10 1.92 21.39
CA SER A 11 21.20 2.65 20.48
C SER A 11 20.95 1.88 19.18
N ALA A 12 21.96 1.21 18.64
CA ALA A 12 21.86 0.41 17.42
C ALA A 12 21.00 -0.85 17.63
N LYS A 13 21.20 -1.58 18.74
CA LYS A 13 20.33 -2.73 19.11
C LYS A 13 18.86 -2.32 19.17
N LYS A 14 18.57 -1.18 19.81
CA LYS A 14 17.20 -0.62 19.87
C LYS A 14 16.65 -0.27 18.48
N ARG A 15 17.46 0.31 17.60
CA ARG A 15 17.03 0.65 16.24
C ARG A 15 16.67 -0.58 15.41
N ILE A 16 17.40 -1.69 15.55
CA ILE A 16 17.09 -2.95 14.85
C ILE A 16 15.68 -3.43 15.22
N LEU A 17 15.38 -3.54 16.52
CA LEU A 17 14.06 -3.99 17.01
C LEU A 17 12.92 -3.06 16.54
N VAL A 18 13.14 -1.75 16.61
CA VAL A 18 12.16 -0.75 16.15
C VAL A 18 11.96 -0.81 14.64
N ASN A 19 13.03 -1.06 13.88
CA ASN A 19 12.95 -1.15 12.43
C ASN A 19 12.22 -2.41 11.98
N GLU A 20 12.45 -3.56 12.63
CA GLU A 20 11.76 -4.81 12.31
C GLU A 20 10.25 -4.70 12.52
N THR A 21 9.81 -4.13 13.65
CA THR A 21 8.39 -3.90 13.93
C THR A 21 7.75 -2.93 12.93
N LYS A 22 8.45 -1.84 12.58
CA LYS A 22 8.01 -0.90 11.54
C LYS A 22 7.94 -1.56 10.17
N ALA A 23 8.93 -2.38 9.81
CA ALA A 23 9.01 -3.07 8.53
C ALA A 23 7.85 -4.08 8.37
N ALA A 24 7.54 -4.87 9.39
CA ALA A 24 6.43 -5.81 9.37
C ALA A 24 5.07 -5.11 9.12
N ARG A 25 4.79 -4.02 9.85
CA ARG A 25 3.58 -3.20 9.65
C ARG A 25 3.53 -2.59 8.24
N ASN A 26 4.64 -2.02 7.78
CA ASN A 26 4.71 -1.42 6.45
C ASN A 26 4.52 -2.46 5.34
N LYS A 27 5.07 -3.68 5.51
CA LYS A 27 4.86 -4.80 4.59
C LYS A 27 3.38 -5.16 4.48
N ALA A 28 2.68 -5.31 5.61
CA ALA A 28 1.25 -5.60 5.61
C ALA A 28 0.42 -4.53 4.88
N ILE A 29 0.69 -3.24 5.13
CA ILE A 29 -0.03 -2.13 4.48
C ILE A 29 0.26 -2.10 2.97
N LYS A 30 1.53 -2.28 2.57
CA LYS A 30 1.91 -2.35 1.15
C LYS A 30 1.23 -3.52 0.43
N SER A 31 1.15 -4.68 1.06
CA SER A 31 0.46 -5.85 0.51
C SER A 31 -1.04 -5.63 0.34
N ARG A 32 -1.72 -4.98 1.30
CA ARG A 32 -3.14 -4.63 1.18
C ARG A 32 -3.39 -3.71 -0.01
N VAL A 33 -2.59 -2.64 -0.15
CA VAL A 33 -2.68 -1.73 -1.29
C VAL A 33 -2.43 -2.46 -2.62
N LYS A 34 -1.41 -3.33 -2.69
CA LYS A 34 -1.13 -4.12 -3.90
C LYS A 34 -2.31 -5.03 -4.26
N THR A 35 -2.96 -5.63 -3.27
CA THR A 35 -4.13 -6.49 -3.48
C THR A 35 -5.33 -5.68 -3.98
N ALA A 36 -5.60 -4.52 -3.40
CA ALA A 36 -6.69 -3.65 -3.84
C ALA A 36 -6.49 -3.15 -5.28
N VAL A 37 -5.26 -2.75 -5.62
CA VAL A 37 -4.88 -2.37 -7.00
C VAL A 37 -5.15 -3.52 -7.98
N LYS A 38 -4.68 -4.73 -7.66
CA LYS A 38 -4.91 -5.92 -8.50
C LYS A 38 -6.40 -6.22 -8.73
N LYS A 39 -7.25 -6.01 -7.72
CA LYS A 39 -8.70 -6.21 -7.87
C LYS A 39 -9.30 -5.25 -8.88
N VAL A 40 -8.87 -3.98 -8.87
CA VAL A 40 -9.30 -2.99 -9.87
C VAL A 40 -8.81 -3.39 -11.25
N GLU A 41 -7.52 -3.72 -11.39
CA GLU A 41 -6.93 -4.15 -12.67
C GLU A 41 -7.62 -5.40 -13.24
N ALA A 42 -8.03 -6.35 -12.39
CA ALA A 42 -8.78 -7.53 -12.82
C ALA A 42 -10.19 -7.18 -13.32
N ALA A 43 -10.92 -6.30 -12.63
CA ALA A 43 -12.25 -5.84 -13.06
C ALA A 43 -12.18 -5.05 -14.38
N VAL A 44 -11.14 -4.22 -14.52
CA VAL A 44 -10.80 -3.50 -15.76
C VAL A 44 -10.54 -4.49 -16.90
N ALA A 45 -9.74 -5.53 -16.69
CA ALA A 45 -9.48 -6.55 -17.72
C ALA A 45 -10.76 -7.29 -18.17
N GLN A 46 -11.74 -7.45 -17.26
CA GLN A 46 -13.02 -8.10 -17.54
C GLN A 46 -14.08 -7.16 -18.15
N LYS A 47 -13.78 -5.87 -18.31
CA LYS A 47 -14.70 -4.83 -18.83
C LYS A 47 -16.01 -4.68 -18.03
N ASP A 48 -16.02 -5.03 -16.75
CA ASP A 48 -17.19 -4.86 -15.90
C ASP A 48 -17.14 -3.49 -15.19
N ALA A 49 -17.90 -2.55 -15.75
CA ALA A 49 -17.93 -1.16 -15.27
C ALA A 49 -18.50 -1.01 -13.84
N ALA A 50 -19.42 -1.89 -13.42
CA ALA A 50 -20.05 -1.80 -12.11
C ALA A 50 -19.09 -2.28 -11.00
N THR A 51 -18.44 -3.42 -11.22
CA THR A 51 -17.46 -3.93 -10.25
C THR A 51 -16.17 -3.11 -10.26
N ALA A 52 -15.76 -2.55 -11.39
CA ALA A 52 -14.60 -1.65 -11.46
C ALA A 52 -14.80 -0.38 -10.60
N LYS A 53 -15.99 0.24 -10.65
CA LYS A 53 -16.30 1.45 -9.83
C LYS A 53 -16.30 1.15 -8.33
N THR A 54 -16.89 0.04 -7.91
CA THR A 54 -16.91 -0.35 -6.48
C THR A 54 -15.50 -0.73 -5.98
N ALA A 55 -14.74 -1.48 -6.78
CA ALA A 55 -13.36 -1.82 -6.47
C ALA A 55 -12.46 -0.58 -6.40
N LEU A 56 -12.68 0.42 -7.26
CA LEU A 56 -11.95 1.68 -7.26
C LEU A 56 -12.14 2.46 -5.95
N GLN A 57 -13.38 2.57 -5.45
CA GLN A 57 -13.66 3.23 -4.17
C GLN A 57 -12.93 2.55 -3.01
N ALA A 58 -12.97 1.21 -2.97
CA ALA A 58 -12.24 0.43 -1.97
C ALA A 58 -10.72 0.63 -2.07
N ALA A 59 -10.18 0.66 -3.28
CA ALA A 59 -8.75 0.89 -3.51
C ALA A 59 -8.32 2.30 -3.10
N ILE A 60 -9.10 3.34 -3.41
CA ILE A 60 -8.83 4.72 -2.99
C ILE A 60 -8.78 4.80 -1.46
N LYS A 61 -9.74 4.20 -0.77
CA LYS A 61 -9.78 4.19 0.71
C LYS A 61 -8.51 3.57 1.31
N GLU A 62 -8.05 2.43 0.80
CA GLU A 62 -6.83 1.78 1.29
C GLU A 62 -5.56 2.57 0.94
N ILE A 63 -5.49 3.16 -0.26
CA ILE A 63 -4.35 3.99 -0.70
C ILE A 63 -4.24 5.25 0.16
N SER A 64 -5.35 5.95 0.41
CA SER A 64 -5.39 7.13 1.27
C SER A 64 -5.02 6.81 2.71
N LYS A 65 -5.53 5.69 3.26
CA LYS A 65 -5.16 5.21 4.60
C LYS A 65 -3.67 4.90 4.72
N ALA A 66 -3.06 4.34 3.67
CA ALA A 66 -1.63 4.09 3.64
C ALA A 66 -0.81 5.41 3.58
N GLY A 67 -1.35 6.44 2.93
CA GLY A 67 -0.83 7.82 2.96
C GLY A 67 -0.87 8.43 4.35
N SER A 68 -2.03 8.41 5.01
CA SER A 68 -2.20 8.95 6.37
C SER A 68 -1.29 8.27 7.40
N LYS A 69 -1.00 6.98 7.21
CA LYS A 69 -0.06 6.22 8.06
C LYS A 69 1.42 6.46 7.74
N GLY A 70 1.74 7.35 6.80
CA GLY A 70 3.10 7.70 6.39
C GLY A 70 3.84 6.58 5.65
N VAL A 71 3.13 5.55 5.14
CA VAL A 71 3.76 4.45 4.40
C VAL A 71 4.06 4.87 2.95
N TYR A 72 3.23 5.75 2.40
CA TYR A 72 3.44 6.37 1.09
C TYR A 72 3.48 7.89 1.23
N HIS A 73 4.36 8.53 0.48
CA HIS A 73 4.35 9.99 0.31
C HIS A 73 3.08 10.44 -0.42
N LYS A 74 2.59 11.65 -0.11
CA LYS A 74 1.38 12.24 -0.71
C LYS A 74 1.36 12.16 -2.24
N ASN A 75 2.48 12.48 -2.90
CA ASN A 75 2.57 12.41 -4.37
C ASN A 75 2.44 10.99 -4.92
N THR A 76 2.84 9.97 -4.15
CA THR A 76 2.70 8.56 -4.55
C THR A 76 1.26 8.10 -4.42
N VAL A 77 0.55 8.56 -3.38
CA VAL A 77 -0.89 8.33 -3.19
C VAL A 77 -1.66 8.94 -4.37
N SER A 78 -1.44 10.22 -4.67
CA SER A 78 -2.11 10.93 -5.78
C SER A 78 -1.86 10.26 -7.14
N ARG A 79 -0.60 9.88 -7.43
CA ARG A 79 -0.27 9.17 -8.68
C ARG A 79 -0.98 7.83 -8.82
N LYS A 80 -1.08 7.06 -7.72
CA LYS A 80 -1.76 5.76 -7.74
C LYS A 80 -3.26 5.90 -7.97
N ILE A 81 -3.90 6.85 -7.27
CA ILE A 81 -5.34 7.15 -7.45
C ILE A 81 -5.60 7.59 -8.90
N SER A 82 -4.83 8.56 -9.41
CA SER A 82 -4.99 9.06 -10.78
C SER A 82 -4.88 7.96 -11.84
N ARG A 83 -3.89 7.06 -11.72
CA ARG A 83 -3.73 5.94 -12.66
C ARG A 83 -4.91 4.97 -12.64
N LEU A 84 -5.38 4.60 -11.44
CA LEU A 84 -6.54 3.70 -11.33
C LEU A 84 -7.82 4.34 -11.85
N SER A 85 -8.05 5.62 -11.54
CA SER A 85 -9.22 6.34 -12.05
C SER A 85 -9.21 6.43 -13.58
N LYS A 86 -8.05 6.70 -14.20
CA LYS A 86 -7.94 6.69 -15.67
C LYS A 86 -8.28 5.32 -16.26
N ALA A 87 -7.71 4.24 -15.73
CA ALA A 87 -7.96 2.88 -16.22
C ALA A 87 -9.45 2.46 -16.11
N VAL A 88 -10.15 2.88 -15.06
CA VAL A 88 -11.59 2.61 -14.92
C VAL A 88 -12.42 3.48 -15.88
N ASN A 89 -12.04 4.73 -16.08
CA ASN A 89 -12.73 5.64 -16.99
C ASN A 89 -12.55 5.26 -18.47
N GLU A 90 -11.45 4.60 -18.85
CA GLU A 90 -11.26 4.11 -20.22
C GLU A 90 -12.21 2.96 -20.61
N ILE A 91 -12.86 2.34 -19.62
CA ILE A 91 -13.81 1.22 -19.82
C ILE A 91 -15.26 1.66 -19.62
N ALA A 92 -15.48 2.70 -18.81
CA ALA A 92 -16.80 3.26 -18.53
C ALA A 92 -17.33 4.09 -19.70
#